data_AF-A0A1B6IFU5-F1
#
_entry.id   AF-A0A1B6IFU5-F1
#
_cell.length_a   1.000
_cell.length_b   1.000
_cell.length_c   1.000
_cell.angle_alpha   90.00
_cell.angle_beta   90.00
_cell.angle_gamma   90.00
#
_symmetry.space_group_name_H-M   'P 1'
#
loop_
_entity.id
_entity.type
_entity.pdbx_description
1 polymer ?
#
loop_
_entity_poly.entity_id
_entity_poly.type
_entity_poly.pdbx_seq_one_letter_code
_entity_poly.pdbx_strand_id
1 'polypeptide(L)'
;RLFAVFAVMLSFVLVTVLLCACFYSSSATVGLDFAQLQASCKVLREKTFYLKYKFQELKDENEKIAYRVRNLRQYVNDIESYYRIENLEILGVPKRKHEDLIGILRNISCALGLPFDDSQVSAIWRKHRASSDNYYKKTETNSIIVRFVSRKTRNKFIKRARQKIVIYSKSCLPQLPESEIYINEHLTNAKKSLIKAAKLLEEENKIPYAWLKDGQLYVRKTPDGKAIKIKSHHDLELLSSVNTKVQR
;
A
#
# COMPACT_ATOMS: atom_id res chain seq x y z
N ARG A 1 63.48 78.35 19.02
CA ARG A 1 63.86 76.92 18.87
C ARG A 1 63.26 76.04 19.96
N LEU A 2 63.41 76.36 21.26
CA LEU A 2 62.79 75.60 22.37
C LEU A 2 61.25 75.44 22.25
N PHE A 3 60.50 76.51 21.97
CA PHE A 3 59.04 76.47 21.84
C PHE A 3 58.53 75.57 20.71
N ALA A 4 59.25 75.52 19.58
CA ALA A 4 58.90 74.64 18.46
C ALA A 4 59.12 73.17 18.82
N VAL A 5 60.20 72.87 19.56
CA VAL A 5 60.45 71.51 20.08
C VAL A 5 59.37 71.11 21.09
N PHE A 6 58.94 72.02 21.97
CA PHE A 6 57.88 71.76 22.95
C PHE A 6 56.51 71.53 22.28
N ALA A 7 56.17 72.28 21.24
CA ALA A 7 54.94 72.10 20.48
C ALA A 7 54.91 70.76 19.71
N VAL A 8 56.05 70.33 19.15
CA VAL A 8 56.19 69.02 18.49
C VAL A 8 56.11 67.87 19.49
N MET A 9 56.70 68.04 20.68
CA MET A 9 56.58 67.05 21.76
C MET A 9 55.14 66.95 22.27
N LEU A 10 54.45 68.08 22.47
CA LEU A 10 53.06 68.11 22.91
C LEU A 10 52.12 67.51 21.87
N SER A 11 52.34 67.78 20.58
CA SER A 11 51.53 67.17 19.51
C SER A 11 51.76 65.67 19.38
N PHE A 12 53.00 65.19 19.57
CA PHE A 12 53.31 63.76 19.59
C PHE A 12 52.63 63.04 20.78
N VAL A 13 52.65 63.65 21.97
CA VAL A 13 51.92 63.15 23.13
C VAL A 13 50.40 63.14 22.89
N LEU A 14 49.85 64.18 22.27
CA LEU A 14 48.40 64.24 22.00
C LEU A 14 47.97 63.18 20.97
N VAL A 15 48.76 62.98 19.91
CA VAL A 15 48.51 61.96 18.88
C VAL A 15 48.61 60.56 19.46
N THR A 16 49.61 60.28 20.29
CA THR A 16 49.74 58.96 20.94
C THR A 16 48.60 58.67 21.92
N VAL A 17 48.16 59.67 22.69
CA VAL A 17 46.99 59.53 23.58
C VAL A 17 45.70 59.29 22.79
N LEU A 18 45.47 60.02 21.69
CA LEU A 18 44.31 59.83 20.82
C LEU A 18 44.30 58.45 20.13
N LEU A 19 45.46 58.01 19.62
CA LEU A 19 45.59 56.67 19.04
C LEU A 19 45.35 55.58 20.08
N CYS A 20 45.86 55.76 21.31
CA CYS A 20 45.64 54.83 22.40
C CYS A 20 44.16 54.77 22.80
N ALA A 21 43.48 55.91 22.90
CA ALA A 21 42.04 55.98 23.18
C ALA A 21 41.19 55.34 22.06
N CYS A 22 41.50 55.58 20.80
CA CYS A 22 40.84 54.95 19.65
C CYS A 22 41.08 53.43 19.59
N PHE A 23 42.29 52.98 19.93
CA PHE A 23 42.60 51.55 20.00
C PHE A 23 41.86 50.88 21.16
N TYR A 24 41.79 51.54 22.33
CA TYR A 24 41.06 51.03 23.50
C TYR A 24 39.55 50.95 23.24
N SER A 25 38.96 51.99 22.62
CA SER A 25 37.53 51.99 22.30
C SER A 25 37.19 50.93 21.25
N SER A 26 38.00 50.79 20.20
CA SER A 26 37.85 49.73 19.18
C SER A 26 38.03 48.32 19.77
N SER A 27 39.02 48.13 20.66
CA SER A 27 39.22 46.88 21.36
C SER A 27 38.04 46.52 22.28
N ALA A 28 37.44 47.52 22.95
CA ALA A 28 36.27 47.32 23.79
C ALA A 28 35.02 46.94 22.99
N THR A 29 34.77 47.57 21.83
CA THR A 29 33.63 47.22 20.96
C THR A 29 33.76 45.80 20.40
N VAL A 30 34.96 45.41 19.95
CA VAL A 30 35.22 44.04 19.48
C VAL A 30 35.00 43.01 20.60
N GLY A 31 35.38 43.35 21.84
CA GLY A 31 35.13 42.49 23.00
C GLY A 31 33.65 42.27 23.30
N LEU A 32 32.81 43.32 23.16
CA LEU A 32 31.36 43.23 23.34
C LEU A 32 30.70 42.38 22.24
N ASP A 33 31.08 42.59 20.96
CA ASP A 33 30.57 41.80 19.84
C ASP A 33 30.94 40.32 19.96
N PHE A 34 32.17 40.03 20.41
CA PHE A 34 32.62 38.66 20.66
C PHE A 34 31.80 38.00 21.78
N ALA A 35 31.52 38.71 22.87
CA ALA A 35 30.69 38.21 23.96
C ALA A 35 29.24 37.95 23.49
N GLN A 36 28.67 38.83 22.68
CA GLN A 36 27.33 38.67 22.11
C GLN A 36 27.26 37.49 21.13
N LEU A 37 28.29 37.30 20.31
CA LEU A 37 28.43 36.16 19.42
C LEU A 37 28.55 34.85 20.21
N GLN A 38 29.35 34.83 21.28
CA GLN A 38 29.51 33.66 22.14
C GLN A 38 28.18 33.28 22.81
N ALA A 39 27.42 34.27 23.30
CA ALA A 39 26.09 34.04 23.85
C ALA A 39 25.12 33.47 22.79
N SER A 40 25.12 34.03 21.58
CA SER A 40 24.29 33.56 20.47
C SER A 40 24.63 32.13 20.05
N CYS A 41 25.92 31.80 19.95
CA CYS A 41 26.40 30.44 19.67
C CYS A 41 25.96 29.44 20.74
N LYS A 42 25.95 29.84 22.02
CA LYS A 42 25.47 28.98 23.12
C LYS A 42 23.97 28.68 22.96
N VAL A 43 23.15 29.71 22.74
CA VAL A 43 21.70 29.54 22.54
C VAL A 43 21.39 28.69 21.30
N LEU A 44 22.09 28.92 20.19
CA LEU A 44 21.94 28.11 18.98
C LEU A 44 22.30 26.64 19.21
N ARG A 45 23.37 26.39 19.97
CA ARG A 45 23.79 25.04 20.33
C ARG A 45 22.73 24.33 21.17
N GLU A 46 22.18 25.00 22.17
CA GLU A 46 21.09 24.48 23.01
C GLU A 46 19.83 24.17 22.18
N LYS A 47 19.42 25.11 21.31
CA LYS A 47 18.30 24.89 20.38
C LYS A 47 18.56 23.72 19.44
N THR A 48 19.79 23.56 18.94
CA THR A 48 20.17 22.45 18.07
C THR A 48 20.06 21.12 18.79
N PHE A 49 20.48 21.04 20.05
CA PHE A 49 20.32 19.83 20.86
C PHE A 49 18.85 19.52 21.13
N TYR A 50 18.06 20.53 21.50
CA TYR A 50 16.62 20.38 21.72
C TYR A 50 15.89 19.90 20.45
N LEU A 51 16.18 20.51 19.29
CA LEU A 51 15.60 20.11 18.01
C LEU A 51 16.00 18.69 17.62
N LYS A 52 17.26 18.29 17.84
CA LYS A 52 17.70 16.91 17.60
C LYS A 52 16.95 15.92 18.49
N TYR A 53 16.80 16.26 19.78
CA TYR A 53 16.03 15.45 20.72
C TYR A 53 14.57 15.29 20.28
N LYS A 54 13.89 16.41 19.97
CA LYS A 54 12.50 16.39 19.48
C LYS A 54 12.34 15.68 18.16
N PHE A 55 13.31 15.80 17.24
CA PHE A 55 13.30 15.07 15.98
C PHE A 55 13.37 13.56 16.20
N GLN A 56 14.23 13.10 17.11
CA GLN A 56 14.33 11.67 17.43
C GLN A 56 13.05 11.16 18.09
N GLU A 57 12.49 11.90 19.04
CA GLU A 57 11.21 11.57 19.70
C GLU A 57 10.08 11.42 18.66
N LEU A 58 9.92 12.40 17.76
CA LEU A 58 8.92 12.35 16.70
C LEU A 58 9.15 11.21 15.71
N LYS A 59 10.41 10.88 15.41
CA LYS A 59 10.76 9.75 14.53
C LYS A 59 10.33 8.43 15.17
N ASP A 60 10.66 8.22 16.44
CA ASP A 60 10.32 7.00 17.18
C ASP A 60 8.79 6.84 17.30
N GLU A 61 8.06 7.93 17.54
CA GLU A 61 6.60 7.92 17.53
C GLU A 61 6.02 7.59 16.16
N ASN A 62 6.55 8.17 15.08
CA ASN A 62 6.10 7.90 13.73
C ASN A 62 6.32 6.43 13.35
N GLU A 63 7.45 5.83 13.74
CA GLU A 63 7.71 4.40 13.54
C GLU A 63 6.69 3.53 14.30
N LYS A 64 6.38 3.86 15.56
CA LYS A 64 5.35 3.17 16.35
C LYS A 64 3.96 3.30 15.72
N ILE A 65 3.60 4.50 15.24
CA ILE A 65 2.31 4.74 14.57
C ILE A 65 2.23 3.95 13.27
N ALA A 66 3.27 4.00 12.42
CA ALA A 66 3.34 3.27 11.17
C ALA A 66 3.19 1.75 11.40
N TYR A 67 3.82 1.22 12.46
CA TYR A 67 3.66 -0.17 12.87
C TYR A 67 2.20 -0.50 13.26
N ARG A 68 1.57 0.33 14.13
CA ARG A 68 0.17 0.15 14.53
C ARG A 68 -0.79 0.22 13.33
N VAL A 69 -0.61 1.20 12.45
CA VAL A 69 -1.41 1.34 11.23
C VAL A 69 -1.29 0.11 10.34
N ARG A 70 -0.08 -0.43 10.17
CA ARG A 70 0.15 -1.66 9.40
C ARG A 70 -0.60 -2.85 9.99
N ASN A 71 -0.50 -3.03 11.31
CA ASN A 71 -1.18 -4.13 12.01
C ASN A 71 -2.71 -4.00 11.93
N LEU A 72 -3.24 -2.79 12.12
CA LEU A 72 -4.68 -2.54 12.03
C LEU A 72 -5.20 -2.78 10.61
N ARG A 73 -4.48 -2.31 9.58
CA ARG A 73 -4.83 -2.59 8.17
C ARG A 73 -4.84 -4.08 7.87
N GLN A 74 -3.85 -4.82 8.38
CA GLN A 74 -3.79 -6.26 8.22
C GLN A 74 -4.98 -6.95 8.91
N TYR A 75 -5.28 -6.56 10.14
CA TYR A 75 -6.41 -7.09 10.91
C TYR A 75 -7.76 -6.84 10.22
N VAL A 76 -7.99 -5.61 9.73
CA VAL A 76 -9.19 -5.26 8.94
C VAL A 76 -9.27 -6.14 7.68
N ASN A 77 -8.18 -6.29 6.95
CA ASN A 77 -8.15 -7.12 5.74
C ASN A 77 -8.40 -8.62 6.03
N ASP A 78 -7.95 -9.13 7.18
CA ASP A 78 -8.20 -10.50 7.62
C ASP A 78 -9.67 -10.71 7.99
N ILE A 79 -10.28 -9.74 8.68
CA ILE A 79 -11.73 -9.73 8.96
C ILE A 79 -12.54 -9.69 7.66
N GLU A 80 -12.24 -8.74 6.76
CA GLU A 80 -12.94 -8.66 5.49
C GLU A 80 -12.81 -9.95 4.67
N SER A 81 -11.62 -10.56 4.70
CA SER A 81 -11.38 -11.84 4.03
C SER A 81 -12.23 -12.96 4.64
N TYR A 82 -12.35 -12.99 5.97
CA TYR A 82 -13.17 -13.96 6.67
C TYR A 82 -14.64 -13.84 6.25
N TYR A 83 -15.20 -12.63 6.23
CA TYR A 83 -16.59 -12.40 5.79
C TYR A 83 -16.86 -12.75 4.33
N ARG A 84 -15.84 -12.76 3.47
CA ARG A 84 -15.97 -13.11 2.04
C ARG A 84 -15.68 -14.58 1.74
N ILE A 85 -15.31 -15.40 2.73
CA ILE A 85 -14.88 -16.79 2.50
C ILE A 85 -16.00 -17.69 1.96
N GLU A 86 -17.25 -17.33 2.17
CA GLU A 86 -18.43 -18.01 1.63
C GLU A 86 -18.91 -17.40 0.30
N ASN A 87 -18.27 -16.32 -0.12
CA ASN A 87 -18.71 -15.54 -1.26
C ASN A 87 -18.03 -16.02 -2.54
N LEU A 88 -18.84 -16.11 -3.59
CA LEU A 88 -18.45 -16.35 -4.96
C LEU A 88 -18.62 -15.03 -5.72
N GLU A 89 -17.66 -14.70 -6.59
CA GLU A 89 -17.74 -13.54 -7.49
C GLU A 89 -17.87 -14.04 -8.93
N ILE A 90 -18.98 -13.68 -9.58
CA ILE A 90 -19.28 -14.01 -10.97
C ILE A 90 -19.10 -12.76 -11.82
N LEU A 91 -18.23 -12.83 -12.83
CA LEU A 91 -17.93 -11.75 -13.76
C LEU A 91 -18.46 -12.09 -15.15
N GLY A 92 -18.62 -11.07 -15.99
CA GLY A 92 -19.00 -11.27 -17.39
C GLY A 92 -20.47 -11.58 -17.64
N VAL A 93 -21.36 -11.35 -16.66
CA VAL A 93 -22.81 -11.38 -16.86
C VAL A 93 -23.32 -9.97 -17.15
N PRO A 94 -23.76 -9.65 -18.39
CA PRO A 94 -24.24 -8.32 -18.74
C PRO A 94 -25.41 -7.89 -17.85
N LYS A 95 -25.50 -6.57 -17.62
CA LYS A 95 -26.51 -5.99 -16.73
C LYS A 95 -27.81 -5.71 -17.50
N ARG A 96 -28.93 -5.95 -16.85
CA ARG A 96 -30.28 -5.59 -17.27
C ARG A 96 -31.04 -4.87 -16.17
N LYS A 97 -32.15 -4.23 -16.56
CA LYS A 97 -33.18 -3.78 -15.62
C LYS A 97 -33.97 -5.01 -15.15
N HIS A 98 -34.34 -5.03 -13.87
CA HIS A 98 -35.16 -6.10 -13.25
C HIS A 98 -34.61 -7.51 -13.46
N GLU A 99 -33.44 -7.79 -12.90
CA GLU A 99 -32.80 -9.10 -13.02
C GLU A 99 -33.22 -10.07 -11.92
N ASP A 100 -33.54 -11.30 -12.31
CA ASP A 100 -33.55 -12.43 -11.39
C ASP A 100 -32.14 -13.00 -11.25
N LEU A 101 -31.42 -12.57 -10.20
CA LEU A 101 -30.07 -13.04 -9.94
C LEU A 101 -30.03 -14.52 -9.52
N ILE A 102 -31.06 -15.03 -8.85
CA ILE A 102 -31.14 -16.44 -8.46
C ILE A 102 -31.36 -17.31 -9.71
N GLY A 103 -32.27 -16.91 -10.61
CA GLY A 103 -32.46 -17.58 -11.90
C GLY A 103 -31.21 -17.57 -12.76
N ILE A 104 -30.48 -16.43 -12.81
CA ILE A 104 -29.17 -16.36 -13.47
C ILE A 104 -28.18 -17.38 -12.88
N LEU A 105 -28.08 -17.44 -11.55
CA LEU A 105 -27.21 -18.40 -10.88
C LEU A 105 -27.62 -19.85 -11.18
N ARG A 106 -28.93 -20.14 -11.23
CA ARG A 106 -29.48 -21.46 -11.59
C ARG A 106 -29.11 -21.87 -13.00
N ASN A 107 -29.18 -20.97 -13.96
CA ASN A 107 -28.77 -21.28 -15.32
C ASN A 107 -27.26 -21.56 -15.41
N ILE A 108 -26.43 -20.75 -14.72
CA ILE A 108 -24.99 -20.97 -14.64
C ILE A 108 -24.68 -22.32 -13.95
N SER A 109 -25.43 -22.65 -12.88
CA SER A 109 -25.22 -23.88 -12.12
C SER A 109 -25.61 -25.13 -12.93
N CYS A 110 -26.70 -25.06 -13.69
CA CYS A 110 -27.09 -26.09 -14.65
C CYS A 110 -26.01 -26.26 -15.74
N ALA A 111 -25.49 -25.17 -16.29
CA ALA A 111 -24.39 -25.21 -17.25
C ALA A 111 -23.11 -25.79 -16.64
N LEU A 112 -22.88 -25.66 -15.33
CA LEU A 112 -21.79 -26.33 -14.61
C LEU A 112 -22.06 -27.81 -14.31
N GLY A 113 -23.29 -28.28 -14.43
CA GLY A 113 -23.72 -29.60 -13.95
C GLY A 113 -23.73 -29.69 -12.42
N LEU A 114 -24.02 -28.58 -11.74
CA LEU A 114 -24.13 -28.47 -10.29
C LEU A 114 -25.47 -27.83 -9.93
N PRO A 115 -26.59 -28.57 -10.01
CA PRO A 115 -27.84 -28.06 -9.47
C PRO A 115 -27.67 -27.73 -7.98
N PHE A 116 -28.30 -26.65 -7.54
CA PHE A 116 -28.29 -26.21 -6.15
C PHE A 116 -29.72 -25.87 -5.74
N ASP A 117 -29.94 -25.89 -4.43
CA ASP A 117 -31.20 -25.45 -3.84
C ASP A 117 -31.09 -24.01 -3.37
N ASP A 118 -32.13 -23.21 -3.55
CA ASP A 118 -32.11 -21.77 -3.22
C ASP A 118 -31.80 -21.52 -1.74
N SER A 119 -32.14 -22.45 -0.82
CA SER A 119 -31.78 -22.36 0.60
C SER A 119 -30.27 -22.41 0.86
N GLN A 120 -29.47 -22.83 -0.12
CA GLN A 120 -28.01 -22.82 -0.03
C GLN A 120 -27.42 -21.43 -0.26
N VAL A 121 -28.20 -20.47 -0.77
CA VAL A 121 -27.80 -19.09 -1.00
C VAL A 121 -28.33 -18.22 0.14
N SER A 122 -27.41 -17.63 0.90
CA SER A 122 -27.76 -16.69 1.98
C SER A 122 -28.10 -15.31 1.44
N ALA A 123 -27.38 -14.84 0.43
CA ALA A 123 -27.63 -13.54 -0.21
C ALA A 123 -27.00 -13.49 -1.60
N ILE A 124 -27.61 -12.74 -2.51
CA ILE A 124 -27.08 -12.49 -3.85
C ILE A 124 -27.32 -11.04 -4.24
N TRP A 125 -26.30 -10.39 -4.80
CA TRP A 125 -26.40 -8.99 -5.21
C TRP A 125 -25.37 -8.64 -6.27
N ARG A 126 -25.61 -7.56 -7.02
CA ARG A 126 -24.56 -6.97 -7.86
C ARG A 126 -23.69 -6.04 -7.03
N LYS A 127 -22.38 -6.15 -7.23
CA LYS A 127 -21.41 -5.22 -6.64
C LYS A 127 -21.69 -3.81 -7.16
N HIS A 128 -22.00 -2.87 -6.26
CA HIS A 128 -22.11 -1.47 -6.64
C HIS A 128 -20.69 -0.92 -6.89
N ARG A 129 -20.48 -0.24 -8.03
CA ARG A 129 -19.29 0.62 -8.19
C ARG A 129 -19.60 1.93 -7.48
N ALA A 130 -18.76 2.36 -6.54
CA ALA A 130 -18.77 3.77 -6.14
C ALA A 130 -18.53 4.58 -7.42
N SER A 131 -19.43 5.52 -7.73
CA SER A 131 -19.44 6.32 -8.95
C SER A 131 -18.03 6.87 -9.21
N SER A 132 -17.33 6.35 -10.21
CA SER A 132 -16.17 7.04 -10.77
C SER A 132 -16.67 7.85 -11.94
N ASP A 133 -16.40 9.16 -11.95
CA ASP A 133 -16.82 10.13 -12.99
C ASP A 133 -16.26 9.85 -14.40
N ASN A 134 -15.63 8.70 -14.61
CA ASN A 134 -15.21 8.23 -15.92
C ASN A 134 -16.41 7.70 -16.72
N TYR A 135 -17.15 8.64 -17.31
CA TYR A 135 -18.28 8.46 -18.22
C TYR A 135 -18.03 7.42 -19.33
N TYR A 136 -16.78 7.26 -19.78
CA TYR A 136 -16.39 6.35 -20.87
C TYR A 136 -16.18 4.88 -20.46
N LYS A 137 -16.27 4.52 -19.17
CA LYS A 137 -16.12 3.13 -18.68
C LYS A 137 -17.43 2.57 -18.10
N LYS A 138 -18.56 3.11 -18.56
CA LYS A 138 -19.92 2.82 -18.11
C LYS A 138 -20.51 1.54 -18.72
N THR A 139 -19.75 0.80 -19.54
CA THR A 139 -20.13 -0.50 -20.08
C THR A 139 -20.09 -1.58 -18.99
N GLU A 140 -21.18 -1.62 -18.23
CA GLU A 140 -22.06 -2.79 -18.11
C GLU A 140 -21.39 -4.15 -17.90
N THR A 141 -20.97 -4.45 -16.67
CA THR A 141 -20.89 -5.83 -16.10
C THR A 141 -20.41 -5.70 -14.64
N ASN A 142 -21.24 -5.12 -13.77
CA ASN A 142 -20.94 -5.21 -12.34
C ASN A 142 -20.99 -6.67 -11.92
N SER A 143 -19.95 -7.17 -11.24
CA SER A 143 -19.90 -8.57 -10.81
C SER A 143 -21.06 -8.91 -9.90
N ILE A 144 -21.57 -10.14 -10.02
CA ILE A 144 -22.57 -10.70 -9.13
C ILE A 144 -21.82 -11.37 -7.98
N ILE A 145 -22.15 -10.99 -6.75
CA ILE A 145 -21.65 -11.64 -5.55
C ILE A 145 -22.74 -12.56 -5.03
N VAL A 146 -22.37 -13.83 -4.82
CA VAL A 146 -23.24 -14.84 -4.23
C VAL A 146 -22.63 -15.26 -2.90
N ARG A 147 -23.35 -15.05 -1.80
CA ARG A 147 -22.97 -15.62 -0.49
C ARG A 147 -23.71 -16.93 -0.29
N PHE A 148 -22.97 -18.03 -0.19
CA PHE A 148 -23.53 -19.32 0.18
C PHE A 148 -23.64 -19.47 1.69
N VAL A 149 -24.56 -20.30 2.16
CA VAL A 149 -24.66 -20.69 3.58
C VAL A 149 -23.46 -21.53 4.02
N SER A 150 -22.83 -22.26 3.08
CA SER A 150 -21.66 -23.08 3.36
C SER A 150 -20.52 -22.83 2.40
N ARG A 151 -19.32 -22.67 2.96
CA ARG A 151 -18.05 -22.69 2.20
C ARG A 151 -17.88 -23.95 1.35
N LYS A 152 -18.41 -25.11 1.79
CA LYS A 152 -18.35 -26.35 1.01
C LYS A 152 -19.08 -26.20 -0.32
N THR A 153 -20.26 -25.59 -0.32
CA THR A 153 -21.04 -25.31 -1.53
C THR A 153 -20.28 -24.38 -2.46
N ARG A 154 -19.81 -23.24 -1.94
CA ARG A 154 -18.97 -22.29 -2.70
C ARG A 154 -17.75 -22.98 -3.34
N ASN A 155 -17.06 -23.84 -2.60
CA ASN A 155 -15.89 -24.56 -3.10
C ASN A 155 -16.23 -25.57 -4.21
N LYS A 156 -17.42 -26.18 -4.21
CA LYS A 156 -17.88 -27.03 -5.32
C LYS A 156 -18.00 -26.24 -6.62
N PHE A 157 -18.60 -25.04 -6.57
CA PHE A 157 -18.70 -24.15 -7.73
C PHE A 157 -17.33 -23.76 -8.27
N ILE A 158 -16.41 -23.32 -7.42
CA ILE A 158 -15.03 -22.97 -7.81
C ILE A 158 -14.31 -24.16 -8.45
N LYS A 159 -14.37 -25.33 -7.82
CA LYS A 159 -13.71 -26.54 -8.33
C LYS A 159 -14.22 -26.90 -9.71
N ARG A 160 -15.54 -26.86 -9.90
CA ARG A 160 -16.17 -27.22 -11.19
C ARG A 160 -15.90 -26.19 -12.28
N ALA A 161 -15.90 -24.91 -11.92
CA ALA A 161 -15.54 -23.83 -12.83
C ALA A 161 -14.10 -23.96 -13.33
N ARG A 162 -13.14 -24.34 -12.46
CA ARG A 162 -11.75 -24.60 -12.87
C ARG A 162 -11.58 -25.83 -13.78
N GLN A 163 -12.51 -26.78 -13.72
CA GLN A 163 -12.49 -27.99 -14.56
C GLN A 163 -13.15 -27.77 -15.92
N LYS A 164 -14.05 -26.80 -16.05
CA LYS A 164 -14.68 -26.44 -17.33
C LYS A 164 -13.87 -25.34 -18.01
N ILE A 165 -13.63 -25.50 -19.31
CA ILE A 165 -12.68 -24.66 -20.03
C ILE A 165 -13.26 -23.26 -20.27
N VAL A 166 -14.55 -23.12 -20.63
CA VAL A 166 -15.24 -21.82 -20.78
C VAL A 166 -16.75 -21.96 -20.53
N ILE A 167 -17.38 -20.94 -19.96
CA ILE A 167 -18.84 -20.79 -19.87
C ILE A 167 -19.21 -19.50 -20.59
N TYR A 168 -20.06 -19.57 -21.61
CA TYR A 168 -20.57 -18.39 -22.30
C TYR A 168 -21.92 -17.99 -21.75
N SER A 169 -22.16 -16.69 -21.64
CA SER A 169 -23.44 -16.12 -21.20
C SER A 169 -24.59 -16.63 -22.04
N LYS A 170 -24.42 -16.73 -23.35
CA LYS A 170 -25.44 -17.18 -24.30
C LYS A 170 -25.88 -18.63 -24.07
N SER A 171 -25.00 -19.48 -23.55
CA SER A 171 -25.33 -20.88 -23.20
C SER A 171 -26.27 -21.00 -22.00
N CYS A 172 -26.27 -19.99 -21.11
CA CYS A 172 -27.06 -19.98 -19.88
C CYS A 172 -28.21 -18.97 -19.95
N LEU A 173 -28.06 -17.93 -20.75
CA LEU A 173 -28.89 -16.74 -20.82
C LEU A 173 -28.96 -16.33 -22.30
N PRO A 174 -29.63 -17.12 -23.16
CA PRO A 174 -29.61 -16.97 -24.62
C PRO A 174 -30.08 -15.60 -25.11
N GLN A 175 -30.88 -14.90 -24.30
CA GLN A 175 -31.34 -13.54 -24.58
C GLN A 175 -30.23 -12.47 -24.43
N LEU A 176 -29.08 -12.78 -23.81
CA LEU A 176 -27.99 -11.82 -23.54
C LEU A 176 -26.96 -11.76 -24.68
N PRO A 177 -26.26 -10.61 -24.82
CA PRO A 177 -25.01 -10.56 -25.57
C PRO A 177 -24.03 -11.62 -25.07
N GLU A 178 -23.31 -12.24 -26.00
CA GLU A 178 -22.31 -13.24 -25.70
C GLU A 178 -21.12 -12.61 -24.94
N SER A 179 -20.77 -13.23 -23.82
CA SER A 179 -19.67 -12.84 -22.97
C SER A 179 -19.18 -14.05 -22.18
N GLU A 180 -17.88 -14.10 -21.91
CA GLU A 180 -17.31 -15.14 -21.08
C GLU A 180 -17.64 -14.92 -19.61
N ILE A 181 -18.15 -15.95 -18.94
CA ILE A 181 -18.47 -15.94 -17.52
C ILE A 181 -17.29 -16.50 -16.74
N TYR A 182 -16.74 -15.69 -15.83
CA TYR A 182 -15.69 -16.12 -14.91
C TYR A 182 -16.25 -16.29 -13.51
N ILE A 183 -15.94 -17.42 -12.87
CA ILE A 183 -16.39 -17.77 -11.54
C ILE A 183 -15.18 -17.82 -10.60
N ASN A 184 -15.11 -16.85 -9.69
CA ASN A 184 -13.95 -16.60 -8.86
C ASN A 184 -14.29 -16.59 -7.36
N GLU A 185 -13.26 -16.77 -6.54
CA GLU A 185 -13.39 -16.51 -5.10
C GLU A 185 -13.54 -14.99 -4.90
N HIS A 186 -14.43 -14.57 -3.99
CA HIS A 186 -14.55 -13.15 -3.67
C HIS A 186 -13.43 -12.72 -2.72
N LEU A 187 -12.50 -11.90 -3.24
CA LEU A 187 -11.31 -11.48 -2.51
C LEU A 187 -11.33 -9.99 -2.16
N THR A 188 -10.61 -9.62 -1.11
CA THR A 188 -10.30 -8.21 -0.79
C THR A 188 -9.39 -7.62 -1.86
N ASN A 189 -9.37 -6.28 -1.97
CA ASN A 189 -8.50 -5.59 -2.93
C ASN A 189 -7.01 -5.87 -2.66
N ALA A 190 -6.61 -5.95 -1.40
CA ALA A 190 -5.24 -6.28 -1.01
C ALA A 190 -4.84 -7.68 -1.50
N LYS A 191 -5.72 -8.69 -1.34
CA LYS A 191 -5.46 -10.04 -1.86
C LYS A 191 -5.44 -10.08 -3.38
N LYS A 192 -6.38 -9.40 -4.05
CA LYS A 192 -6.37 -9.29 -5.53
C LYS A 192 -5.06 -8.70 -6.04
N SER A 193 -4.56 -7.64 -5.41
CA SER A 193 -3.25 -7.05 -5.71
C SER A 193 -2.11 -8.05 -5.49
N LEU A 194 -2.12 -8.76 -4.35
CA LEU A 194 -1.10 -9.76 -4.02
C LEU A 194 -1.04 -10.90 -5.04
N ILE A 195 -2.19 -11.40 -5.47
CA ILE A 195 -2.28 -12.50 -6.43
C ILE A 195 -1.87 -12.03 -7.82
N LYS A 196 -2.25 -10.80 -8.21
CA LYS A 196 -1.80 -10.21 -9.46
C LYS A 196 -0.26 -10.11 -9.49
N ALA A 197 0.35 -9.68 -8.39
CA ALA A 197 1.80 -9.63 -8.26
C ALA A 197 2.43 -11.03 -8.34
N ALA A 198 1.85 -12.02 -7.66
CA ALA A 198 2.35 -13.40 -7.73
C ALA A 198 2.22 -13.99 -9.14
N LYS A 199 1.10 -13.74 -9.84
CA LYS A 199 0.91 -14.20 -11.22
C LYS A 199 1.89 -13.54 -12.19
N LEU A 200 2.22 -12.27 -11.99
CA LEU A 200 3.27 -11.62 -12.76
C LEU A 200 4.64 -12.30 -12.55
N LEU A 201 4.98 -12.67 -11.32
CA LEU A 201 6.22 -13.42 -11.05
C LEU A 201 6.23 -14.81 -11.70
N GLU A 202 5.07 -15.45 -11.83
CA GLU A 202 4.91 -16.72 -12.55
C GLU A 202 5.12 -16.53 -14.06
N GLU A 203 4.51 -15.48 -14.65
CA GLU A 203 4.70 -15.09 -16.05
C GLU A 203 6.16 -14.72 -16.37
N GLU A 204 6.85 -14.06 -15.44
CA GLU A 204 8.27 -13.72 -15.53
C GLU A 204 9.21 -14.92 -15.23
N ASN A 205 8.67 -16.13 -15.04
CA ASN A 205 9.40 -17.35 -14.68
C ASN A 205 10.25 -17.24 -13.41
N LYS A 206 9.95 -16.30 -12.51
CA LYS A 206 10.64 -16.12 -11.21
C LYS A 206 10.15 -17.12 -10.17
N ILE A 207 8.90 -17.57 -10.31
CA ILE A 207 8.32 -18.66 -9.53
C ILE A 207 7.62 -19.64 -10.48
N PRO A 208 7.63 -20.95 -10.17
CA PRO A 208 7.01 -21.95 -11.04
C PRO A 208 5.49 -21.88 -11.05
N TYR A 209 4.86 -21.72 -9.87
CA TYR A 209 3.40 -21.77 -9.74
C TYR A 209 2.89 -20.92 -8.58
N ALA A 210 1.84 -20.14 -8.84
CA ALA A 210 1.02 -19.46 -7.84
C ALA A 210 -0.46 -19.82 -8.01
N TRP A 211 -1.14 -20.15 -6.92
CA TRP A 211 -2.58 -20.43 -6.98
C TRP A 211 -3.32 -20.01 -5.73
N LEU A 212 -4.63 -19.82 -5.93
CA LEU A 212 -5.56 -19.58 -4.86
C LEU A 212 -6.19 -20.87 -4.38
N LYS A 213 -6.25 -21.01 -3.07
CA LYS A 213 -7.12 -21.94 -2.41
C LYS A 213 -7.69 -21.25 -1.19
N ASP A 214 -9.01 -21.23 -1.09
CA ASP A 214 -9.68 -20.88 0.16
C ASP A 214 -9.39 -19.44 0.63
N GLY A 215 -9.31 -18.52 -0.33
CA GLY A 215 -8.98 -17.11 -0.10
C GLY A 215 -7.53 -16.89 0.33
N GLN A 216 -6.66 -17.90 0.22
CA GLN A 216 -5.25 -17.83 0.57
C GLN A 216 -4.40 -18.09 -0.68
N LEU A 217 -3.33 -17.31 -0.83
CA LEU A 217 -2.36 -17.48 -1.90
C LEU A 217 -1.31 -18.51 -1.48
N TYR A 218 -1.05 -19.46 -2.36
CA TYR A 218 0.01 -20.44 -2.23
C TYR A 218 0.96 -20.32 -3.42
N VAL A 219 2.25 -20.47 -3.13
CA VAL A 219 3.33 -20.44 -4.12
C VAL A 219 4.27 -21.63 -3.85
N ARG A 220 4.82 -22.22 -4.91
CA ARG A 220 5.99 -23.11 -4.80
C ARG A 220 7.24 -22.38 -5.27
N LYS A 221 8.39 -22.66 -4.65
CA LYS A 221 9.68 -22.11 -5.12
C LYS A 221 10.28 -22.93 -6.27
N THR A 222 10.03 -24.23 -6.26
CA THR A 222 10.46 -25.20 -7.27
C THR A 222 9.26 -26.05 -7.68
N PRO A 223 9.23 -26.65 -8.89
CA PRO A 223 8.10 -27.45 -9.36
C PRO A 223 7.65 -28.52 -8.34
N ASP A 224 8.60 -29.23 -7.75
CA ASP A 224 8.35 -30.31 -6.78
C ASP A 224 8.37 -29.84 -5.32
N GLY A 225 8.56 -28.54 -5.09
CA GLY A 225 8.70 -27.96 -3.76
C GLY A 225 7.40 -27.93 -2.96
N LYS A 226 7.53 -27.81 -1.64
CA LYS A 226 6.40 -27.61 -0.74
C LYS A 226 5.69 -26.29 -1.05
N ALA A 227 4.35 -26.32 -1.04
CA ALA A 227 3.54 -25.12 -1.16
C ALA A 227 3.70 -24.23 0.09
N ILE A 228 4.04 -22.97 -0.13
CA ILE A 228 4.20 -21.95 0.91
C ILE A 228 3.03 -20.99 0.83
N LYS A 229 2.44 -20.67 1.97
CA LYS A 229 1.38 -19.67 2.08
C LYS A 229 1.99 -18.27 2.09
N ILE A 230 1.51 -17.41 1.20
CA ILE A 230 1.94 -16.01 1.10
C ILE A 230 0.88 -15.11 1.71
N LYS A 231 1.29 -14.25 2.65
CA LYS A 231 0.39 -13.34 3.36
C LYS A 231 0.59 -11.88 2.95
N SER A 232 1.79 -11.52 2.49
CA SER A 232 2.15 -10.14 2.18
C SER A 232 2.95 -10.00 0.89
N HIS A 233 3.00 -8.79 0.33
CA HIS A 233 3.89 -8.48 -0.81
C HIS A 233 5.36 -8.64 -0.44
N HIS A 234 5.73 -8.34 0.80
CA HIS A 234 7.09 -8.56 1.29
C HIS A 234 7.48 -10.04 1.25
N ASP A 235 6.55 -10.96 1.57
CA ASP A 235 6.79 -12.40 1.43
C ASP A 235 7.13 -12.76 -0.03
N LEU A 236 6.48 -12.14 -1.02
CA LEU A 236 6.77 -12.35 -2.45
C LEU A 236 8.14 -11.79 -2.86
N GLU A 237 8.52 -10.61 -2.36
CA GLU A 237 9.84 -10.02 -2.62
C GLU A 237 10.96 -10.93 -2.15
N LEU A 238 10.82 -11.49 -0.93
CA LEU A 238 11.77 -12.46 -0.38
C LEU A 238 11.90 -13.70 -1.27
N LEU A 239 10.83 -14.16 -1.93
CA LEU A 239 10.91 -15.27 -2.89
C LEU A 239 11.71 -14.92 -4.14
N SER A 240 11.51 -13.72 -4.68
CA SER A 240 12.21 -13.26 -5.90
C SER A 240 13.72 -13.11 -5.68
N SER A 241 14.12 -12.60 -4.52
CA SER A 241 15.53 -12.32 -4.19
C SER A 241 16.39 -13.58 -3.99
N VAL A 242 15.77 -14.69 -3.58
CA VAL A 242 16.48 -15.96 -3.32
C VAL A 242 16.80 -16.69 -4.62
N ASN A 243 15.91 -16.67 -5.62
CA ASN A 243 16.15 -17.35 -6.89
C ASN A 243 17.26 -16.69 -7.73
N THR A 244 17.49 -15.37 -7.59
CA THR A 244 18.58 -14.67 -8.29
C THR A 244 19.97 -15.05 -7.79
N LYS A 245 20.10 -15.58 -6.55
CA LYS A 245 21.38 -16.01 -5.97
C LYS A 245 21.78 -17.44 -6.32
N VAL A 246 20.84 -18.27 -6.78
CA VAL A 246 21.11 -19.68 -7.15
C VAL A 246 21.45 -19.81 -8.64
N GLN A 247 21.15 -18.78 -9.44
CA GLN A 247 21.47 -18.72 -10.87
C GLN A 247 22.75 -17.92 -11.20
N ARG A 248 23.45 -17.38 -10.20
CA ARG A 248 24.79 -16.77 -10.32
C ARG A 248 25.81 -17.69 -9.69
#